data_AF-A0A524ENZ4-F1
#
_entry.id   AF-A0A524ENZ4-F1
#
_cell.length_a   1.000
_cell.length_b   1.000
_cell.length_c   1.000
_cell.angle_alpha   90.00
_cell.angle_beta   90.00
_cell.angle_gamma   90.00
#
_symmetry.space_group_name_H-M   'P 1'
#
loop_
_entity.id
_entity.type
_entity.pdbx_description
1 polymer ?
#
loop_
_entity_poly.entity_id
_entity_poly.type
_entity_poly.pdbx_seq_one_letter_code
_entity_poly.pdbx_strand_id
1 'polypeptide(L)'
;MEVSFDKETMENMKELSEEANLTPEGFIEVVMEQFCNNTGARVYTGRWSSGEVDGVKGMRYVVQWPFRPGFKEATGDEVKKWRRS
;
A
#
# COMPACT_ATOMS: atom_id res chain seq x y z
N MET A 1 -9.73 -2.91 -12.16
CA MET A 1 -8.48 -2.19 -11.81
C MET A 1 -7.41 -3.24 -11.69
N GLU A 2 -6.33 -3.14 -12.46
CA GLU A 2 -5.21 -4.08 -12.35
C GLU A 2 -4.21 -3.52 -11.35
N VAL A 3 -3.88 -4.31 -10.31
CA VAL A 3 -2.93 -3.94 -9.26
C VAL A 3 -1.75 -4.90 -9.35
N SER A 4 -0.55 -4.35 -9.37
CA SER A 4 0.71 -5.09 -9.48
C SER A 4 1.57 -4.81 -8.26
N PHE A 5 2.06 -5.85 -7.60
CA PHE A 5 3.01 -5.73 -6.50
C PHE A 5 4.41 -6.18 -6.94
N ASP A 6 5.44 -5.70 -6.26
CA ASP A 6 6.79 -6.24 -6.45
C ASP A 6 6.88 -7.69 -5.95
N LYS A 7 7.99 -8.35 -6.30
CA LYS A 7 8.19 -9.77 -6.00
C LYS A 7 8.15 -10.07 -4.50
N GLU A 8 8.82 -9.25 -3.70
CA GLU A 8 8.90 -9.44 -2.24
C GLU A 8 7.53 -9.28 -1.59
N THR A 9 6.77 -8.27 -1.99
CA THR A 9 5.40 -8.05 -1.52
C THR A 9 4.48 -9.19 -1.92
N MET A 10 4.61 -9.72 -3.15
CA MET A 10 3.84 -10.88 -3.61
C MET A 10 4.16 -12.15 -2.80
N GLU A 11 5.44 -12.40 -2.52
CA GLU A 11 5.87 -13.55 -1.73
C GLU A 11 5.32 -13.48 -0.30
N ASN A 12 5.49 -12.34 0.38
CA ASN A 12 4.93 -12.13 1.72
C ASN A 12 3.40 -12.24 1.75
N MET A 13 2.71 -11.67 0.76
CA MET A 13 1.26 -11.77 0.66
C MET A 13 0.80 -13.22 0.48
N LYS A 14 1.54 -14.02 -0.29
CA LYS A 14 1.25 -15.43 -0.49
C LYS A 14 1.35 -16.20 0.82
N GLU A 15 2.44 -16.00 1.58
CA GLU A 15 2.63 -16.63 2.90
C GLU A 15 1.48 -16.29 3.85
N LEU A 16 1.12 -15.00 3.96
CA LEU A 16 0.01 -14.56 4.82
C LEU A 16 -1.35 -15.11 4.36
N SER A 17 -1.57 -15.24 3.05
CA SER A 17 -2.81 -15.81 2.51
C SER A 17 -2.91 -17.31 2.80
N GLU A 18 -1.79 -18.05 2.71
CA GLU A 18 -1.73 -19.48 3.03
C GLU A 18 -1.98 -19.73 4.53
N GLU A 19 -1.37 -18.92 5.42
CA GLU A 19 -1.63 -18.97 6.86
C GLU A 19 -3.12 -18.76 7.21
N ALA A 20 -3.79 -17.87 6.46
CA ALA A 20 -5.21 -17.59 6.61
C ALA A 20 -6.14 -18.58 5.88
N ASN A 21 -5.58 -19.56 5.15
CA ASN A 21 -6.31 -20.48 4.26
C ASN A 21 -7.20 -19.75 3.24
N LEU A 22 -6.65 -18.72 2.59
CA LEU A 22 -7.29 -17.92 1.55
C LEU A 22 -6.46 -17.93 0.27
N THR A 23 -7.08 -17.61 -0.88
CA THR A 23 -6.30 -17.22 -2.06
C THR A 23 -5.71 -15.82 -1.85
N PRO A 24 -4.65 -15.43 -2.57
CA PRO A 24 -4.12 -14.07 -2.50
C PRO A 24 -5.18 -12.99 -2.77
N GLU A 25 -6.08 -13.24 -3.72
CA GLU A 25 -7.18 -12.32 -4.05
C GLU A 25 -8.18 -12.19 -2.89
N GLY A 26 -8.59 -13.33 -2.29
CA GLY A 26 -9.49 -13.32 -1.13
C GLY A 26 -8.85 -12.66 0.09
N PHE A 27 -7.55 -12.85 0.30
CA PHE A 27 -6.81 -12.14 1.35
C PHE A 27 -6.83 -10.63 1.15
N ILE A 28 -6.57 -10.14 -0.08
CA ILE A 28 -6.66 -8.71 -0.41
C ILE A 28 -8.07 -8.19 -0.13
N GLU A 29 -9.11 -8.91 -0.55
CA GLU A 29 -10.50 -8.50 -0.35
C GLU A 29 -10.81 -8.30 1.15
N VAL A 30 -10.51 -9.30 1.97
CA VAL A 30 -10.70 -9.23 3.43
C VAL A 30 -9.93 -8.06 4.05
N VAL A 31 -8.65 -7.91 3.71
CA VAL A 31 -7.81 -6.82 4.26
C VAL A 31 -8.36 -5.45 3.87
N MET A 32 -8.75 -5.27 2.61
CA MET A 32 -9.24 -3.98 2.11
C MET A 32 -10.62 -3.63 2.67
N GLU A 33 -11.52 -4.61 2.84
CA GLU A 33 -12.80 -4.41 3.50
C GLU A 33 -12.61 -3.97 4.95
N GLN A 34 -11.76 -4.68 5.70
CA GLN A 34 -11.48 -4.34 7.10
C GLN A 34 -10.77 -2.98 7.23
N PHE A 35 -9.90 -2.61 6.28
CA PHE A 35 -9.33 -1.27 6.25
C PHE A 35 -10.41 -0.22 6.02
N CYS A 36 -11.21 -0.33 4.94
CA CYS A 36 -12.15 0.70 4.54
C CYS A 36 -13.32 0.88 5.51
N ASN A 37 -13.79 -0.18 6.16
CA ASN A 37 -14.93 -0.14 7.07
C ASN A 37 -14.56 0.27 8.51
N ASN A 38 -13.28 0.42 8.81
CA ASN A 38 -12.82 0.74 10.15
C ASN A 38 -12.76 2.25 10.39
N THR A 39 -13.46 2.74 11.43
CA THR A 39 -13.54 4.16 11.80
C THR A 39 -12.16 4.82 12.04
N GLY A 40 -11.14 4.05 12.43
CA GLY A 40 -9.79 4.54 12.69
C GLY A 40 -8.83 4.47 11.50
N ALA A 41 -9.20 3.79 10.42
CA ALA A 41 -8.31 3.56 9.29
C ALA A 41 -8.15 4.82 8.43
N ARG A 42 -6.89 5.23 8.20
CA ARG A 42 -6.56 6.44 7.42
C ARG A 42 -5.24 6.28 6.69
N VAL A 43 -5.11 6.97 5.56
CA VAL A 43 -3.82 7.14 4.87
C VAL A 43 -3.43 8.61 4.94
N TYR A 44 -2.36 8.92 5.66
CA TYR A 44 -1.77 10.26 5.70
C TYR A 44 -0.64 10.37 4.67
N THR A 45 -0.47 11.56 4.10
CA THR A 45 0.56 11.80 3.09
C THR A 45 1.50 12.90 3.51
N GLY A 46 2.80 12.67 3.35
CA GLY A 46 3.85 13.67 3.49
C GLY A 46 4.77 13.68 2.27
N ARG A 47 5.46 14.80 2.02
CA ARG A 47 6.53 14.81 1.01
C ARG A 47 7.70 13.98 1.51
N TRP A 48 8.33 13.25 0.60
CA TRP A 48 9.58 12.53 0.87
C TRP A 48 10.70 13.12 0.03
N SER A 49 11.64 13.81 0.68
CA SER A 49 12.68 14.61 0.01
C SER A 49 13.65 13.79 -0.83
N SER A 50 13.85 12.51 -0.48
CA SER A 50 14.80 11.63 -1.16
C SER A 50 14.18 10.83 -2.31
N GLY A 51 12.88 10.96 -2.56
CA GLY A 51 12.15 10.15 -3.54
C GLY A 51 11.87 10.84 -4.87
N GLU A 52 12.51 11.96 -5.18
CA GLU A 52 12.28 12.67 -6.44
C GLU A 52 12.86 11.90 -7.64
N VAL A 53 12.03 11.69 -8.66
CA VAL A 53 12.41 11.03 -9.92
C VAL A 53 11.82 11.83 -11.07
N ASP A 54 12.64 12.21 -12.06
CA ASP A 54 12.24 12.99 -13.25
C ASP A 54 11.40 14.24 -12.94
N GLY A 55 11.76 14.98 -11.88
CA GLY A 55 11.06 16.19 -11.45
C GLY A 55 9.73 15.94 -10.72
N VAL A 56 9.35 14.69 -10.50
CA VAL A 56 8.16 14.32 -9.71
C VAL A 56 8.60 13.99 -8.28
N LYS A 57 8.06 14.74 -7.32
CA LYS A 57 8.38 14.57 -5.89
C LYS A 57 7.84 13.24 -5.35
N GLY A 58 8.69 12.51 -4.64
CA GLY A 58 8.30 11.35 -3.87
C GLY A 58 7.35 11.69 -2.72
N MET A 59 6.58 10.70 -2.29
CA MET A 59 5.58 10.81 -1.24
C MET A 59 5.78 9.71 -0.21
N ARG A 60 5.68 10.06 1.07
CA ARG A 60 5.56 9.08 2.16
C ARG A 60 4.08 8.95 2.51
N TYR A 61 3.59 7.72 2.50
CA TYR A 61 2.26 7.34 2.95
C TYR A 61 2.37 6.67 4.32
N VAL A 62 1.56 7.14 5.26
CA VAL A 62 1.42 6.52 6.59
C VAL A 62 0.05 5.86 6.62
N VAL A 63 0.02 4.53 6.61
CA VAL A 63 -1.19 3.73 6.67
C VAL A 63 -1.48 3.45 8.13
N GLN A 64 -2.48 4.13 8.70
CA GLN A 64 -2.89 3.94 10.08
C GLN A 64 -3.91 2.80 10.17
N TRP A 65 -3.55 1.73 10.88
CA TRP A 65 -4.50 0.75 11.43
C TRP A 65 -4.81 1.10 12.90
N PRO A 66 -5.87 0.56 13.52
CA PRO A 66 -6.23 0.90 14.90
C PRO A 66 -5.10 0.74 15.92
N PHE A 67 -4.17 -0.19 15.68
CA PHE A 67 -3.15 -0.57 16.66
C PHE A 67 -1.70 -0.33 16.20
N ARG A 68 -1.44 -0.22 14.89
CA ARG A 68 -0.07 -0.01 14.39
C ARG A 68 -0.05 0.71 13.03
N PRO A 69 0.76 1.76 12.86
CA PRO A 69 0.97 2.37 11.55
C PRO A 69 1.96 1.56 10.69
N GLY A 70 1.71 1.52 9.39
CA GLY A 70 2.66 1.13 8.36
C GLY A 70 3.13 2.34 7.54
N PHE A 71 4.29 2.24 6.91
CA PHE A 71 4.86 3.31 6.08
C PHE A 71 5.18 2.79 4.69
N LYS A 72 4.84 3.58 3.66
CA LYS A 72 5.30 3.36 2.29
C LYS A 72 5.94 4.65 1.78
N GLU A 73 7.24 4.58 1.54
CA GLU A 73 7.96 5.61 0.80
C GLU A 73 7.82 5.29 -0.68
N ALA A 74 7.21 6.20 -1.42
CA ALA A 74 6.97 6.06 -2.84
C ALA A 74 7.81 7.07 -3.61
N THR A 75 8.54 6.58 -4.60
CA THR A 75 9.32 7.41 -5.51
C THR A 75 8.41 8.16 -6.50
N GLY A 76 8.96 9.16 -7.17
CA GLY A 76 8.21 10.02 -8.11
C GLY A 76 7.49 9.26 -9.22
N ASP A 77 8.09 8.20 -9.74
CA ASP A 77 7.54 7.29 -10.74
C ASP A 77 6.37 6.44 -10.20
N GLU A 78 6.49 5.90 -8.98
CA GLU A 78 5.38 5.23 -8.29
C GLU A 78 4.19 6.17 -8.07
N VAL A 79 4.48 7.40 -7.62
CA VAL A 79 3.46 8.45 -7.43
C VAL A 79 2.78 8.81 -8.75
N LYS A 80 3.56 8.92 -9.84
CA LYS A 80 3.04 9.21 -11.18
C LYS A 80 2.14 8.09 -11.69
N LYS A 81 2.45 6.83 -11.40
CA LYS A 81 1.61 5.66 -11.73
C LYS A 81 0.23 5.73 -11.06
N TRP A 82 0.15 6.19 -9.82
CA TRP A 82 -1.09 6.14 -9.03
C TRP A 82 -2.00 7.37 -9.17
N ARG A 83 -1.43 8.54 -9.47
CA ARG A 83 -2.22 9.75 -9.64
C ARG A 83 -2.96 9.69 -10.97
N ARG A 84 -4.29 9.90 -10.93
CA ARG A 84 -5.06 10.20 -12.15
C ARG A 84 -4.54 11.52 -12.71
N SER A 85 -4.00 11.48 -13.93
CA SER A 85 -3.73 12.65 -14.76
C SER A 85 -5.02 13.38 -15.12
#